data_AF-A0A2A3LCV6-F1
#
_entry.id   AF-A0A2A3LCV6-F1
#
_cell.length_a   1.000
_cell.length_b   1.000
_cell.length_c   1.000
_cell.angle_alpha   90.00
_cell.angle_beta   90.00
_cell.angle_gamma   90.00
#
_symmetry.space_group_name_H-M   'P 1'
#
loop_
_entity.id
_entity.type
_entity.pdbx_description
1 polymer ?
#
loop_
_entity_poly.entity_id
_entity_poly.type
_entity_poly.pdbx_seq_one_letter_code
_entity_poly.pdbx_strand_id
1 'polypeptide(L)'
;MQVGVEESGPAIRAVLAEFAPDDVGEFEAEFRIALAEADDTSDLAPVHAVLDKWWRRAHLRRKPPTEEERAAVARARSGDFSGIRARTATGDWIEL
;
A
#
# COMPACT_ATOMS: atom_id res chain seq x y z
N MET A 1 -3.85 6.73 19.13
CA MET A 1 -2.89 6.52 18.03
C MET A 1 -3.40 5.35 17.22
N GLN A 2 -4.13 5.60 16.13
CA GLN A 2 -4.72 4.50 15.34
C GLN A 2 -3.62 3.94 14.46
N VAL A 3 -3.02 2.84 14.92
CA VAL A 3 -2.02 2.06 14.21
C VAL A 3 -2.59 1.75 12.82
N GLY A 4 -1.76 1.92 11.79
CA GLY A 4 -2.12 1.58 10.42
C GLY A 4 -2.62 0.14 10.29
N VAL A 5 -3.01 -0.27 9.09
CA VAL A 5 -3.16 -1.71 8.83
C VAL A 5 -1.83 -2.36 9.23
N GLU A 6 -1.85 -3.42 10.03
CA GLU A 6 -0.62 -4.17 10.30
C GLU A 6 -0.22 -4.88 9.01
N GLU A 7 1.06 -4.93 8.69
CA GLU A 7 1.57 -5.61 7.49
C GLU A 7 1.62 -7.14 7.72
N SER A 8 0.46 -7.70 8.03
CA SER A 8 0.27 -9.13 8.25
C SER A 8 -0.93 -9.65 7.48
N GLY A 9 -0.84 -10.91 7.06
CA GLY A 9 -1.89 -11.54 6.26
C GLY A 9 -3.30 -11.44 6.87
N PRO A 10 -3.49 -11.76 8.17
CA PRO A 10 -4.79 -11.63 8.82
C PRO A 10 -5.33 -10.20 8.87
N ALA A 11 -4.46 -9.21 9.14
CA ALA A 11 -4.88 -7.82 9.24
C ALA A 11 -5.28 -7.24 7.87
N ILE A 12 -4.50 -7.54 6.83
CA ILE A 12 -4.81 -7.16 5.45
C ILE A 12 -6.14 -7.81 5.03
N ARG A 13 -6.31 -9.11 5.27
CA ARG A 13 -7.54 -9.84 4.97
C ARG A 13 -8.76 -9.23 5.65
N ALA A 14 -8.66 -8.87 6.93
CA ALA A 14 -9.76 -8.28 7.67
C ALA A 14 -10.19 -6.93 7.06
N VAL A 15 -9.23 -6.09 6.69
CA VAL A 15 -9.52 -4.81 6.03
C VAL A 15 -10.14 -5.01 4.64
N LEU A 16 -9.63 -5.94 3.85
CA LEU A 16 -10.22 -6.25 2.54
C LEU A 16 -11.65 -6.78 2.70
N ALA A 17 -11.91 -7.67 3.65
CA ALA A 17 -13.26 -8.19 3.88
C ALA A 17 -14.27 -7.08 4.24
N GLU A 18 -13.84 -6.04 4.95
CA GLU A 18 -14.69 -4.90 5.34
C GLU A 18 -14.87 -3.87 4.22
N PHE A 19 -13.78 -3.50 3.52
CA PHE A 19 -13.78 -2.34 2.60
C PHE A 19 -13.69 -2.70 1.12
N ALA A 20 -13.33 -3.94 0.77
CA ALA A 20 -13.16 -4.41 -0.61
C ALA A 20 -13.32 -5.95 -0.71
N PRO A 21 -14.53 -6.49 -0.43
CA PRO A 21 -14.74 -7.94 -0.31
C PRO A 21 -14.40 -8.71 -1.60
N ASP A 22 -14.57 -8.08 -2.77
CA ASP A 22 -14.21 -8.67 -4.07
C ASP A 22 -12.69 -8.93 -4.21
N ASP A 23 -11.86 -8.16 -3.51
CA ASP A 23 -10.40 -8.25 -3.55
C ASP A 23 -9.87 -9.40 -2.65
N VAL A 24 -10.69 -9.96 -1.74
CA VAL A 24 -10.25 -10.98 -0.75
C VAL A 24 -9.78 -12.26 -1.43
N GLY A 25 -10.51 -12.73 -2.45
CA GLY A 25 -10.18 -13.98 -3.15
C GLY A 25 -8.84 -13.92 -3.87
N GLU A 26 -8.54 -12.79 -4.52
CA GLU A 26 -7.26 -12.55 -5.20
C GLU A 26 -6.11 -12.50 -4.18
N PHE A 27 -6.29 -11.77 -3.07
CA PHE A 27 -5.30 -11.72 -2.00
C PHE A 27 -4.97 -13.11 -1.43
N GLU A 28 -5.99 -13.88 -1.06
CA GLU A 28 -5.79 -15.22 -0.49
C GLU A 28 -5.12 -16.17 -1.48
N ALA A 29 -5.42 -16.05 -2.78
CA ALA A 29 -4.78 -16.84 -3.83
C ALA A 29 -3.29 -16.51 -3.95
N GLU A 30 -2.93 -15.24 -4.10
CA GLU A 30 -1.54 -14.80 -4.19
C GLU A 30 -0.73 -15.14 -2.95
N PHE A 31 -1.31 -14.92 -1.77
CA PHE A 31 -0.63 -15.21 -0.49
C PHE A 31 -0.37 -16.70 -0.30
N ARG A 32 -1.32 -17.56 -0.70
CA ARG A 32 -1.15 -19.02 -0.64
C ARG A 32 -0.08 -19.52 -1.60
N ILE A 33 -0.01 -18.96 -2.81
CA ILE A 33 1.03 -19.29 -3.80
C ILE A 33 2.41 -18.92 -3.24
N ALA A 34 2.56 -17.69 -2.74
CA ALA A 34 3.83 -17.23 -2.18
C ALA A 34 4.28 -18.06 -0.96
N LEU A 35 3.34 -18.50 -0.10
CA LEU A 35 3.66 -19.38 1.02
C LEU A 35 4.11 -20.78 0.56
N ALA A 36 3.50 -21.33 -0.50
CA ALA A 36 3.92 -22.62 -1.06
C ALA A 36 5.32 -22.52 -1.67
N GLU A 37 5.61 -21.45 -2.43
CA GLU A 37 6.95 -21.19 -2.96
C GLU A 37 8.00 -21.03 -1.85
N ALA A 38 7.65 -20.33 -0.77
CA ALA A 38 8.51 -20.17 0.39
C ALA A 38 8.75 -21.49 1.14
N ASP A 39 7.77 -22.39 1.19
CA ASP A 39 7.94 -23.73 1.78
C ASP A 39 8.96 -24.55 0.98
N ASP A 40 8.89 -24.50 -0.35
CA ASP A 40 9.79 -25.21 -1.26
C ASP A 40 11.22 -24.64 -1.27
N THR A 41 11.36 -23.32 -1.15
CA THR A 41 12.63 -22.61 -1.39
C THR A 41 13.27 -22.00 -0.14
N SER A 42 12.53 -21.95 0.97
CA SER A 42 12.86 -21.14 2.17
C SER A 42 13.07 -19.64 1.89
N ASP A 43 12.68 -19.13 0.72
CA ASP A 43 12.73 -17.71 0.38
C ASP A 43 11.41 -17.02 0.73
N LEU A 44 11.47 -16.02 1.61
CA LEU A 44 10.32 -15.23 2.04
C LEU A 44 10.12 -13.94 1.21
N ALA A 45 11.02 -13.63 0.27
CA ALA A 45 10.87 -12.46 -0.57
C ALA A 45 9.53 -12.41 -1.33
N PRO A 46 9.00 -13.51 -1.91
CA PRO A 46 7.68 -13.51 -2.53
C PRO A 46 6.55 -13.18 -1.54
N VAL A 47 6.62 -13.72 -0.32
CA VAL A 47 5.63 -13.48 0.73
C VAL A 47 5.61 -11.99 1.12
N HIS A 48 6.78 -11.39 1.34
CA HIS A 48 6.88 -9.96 1.64
C HIS A 48 6.39 -9.08 0.49
N ALA A 49 6.66 -9.46 -0.76
CA ALA A 49 6.17 -8.72 -1.93
C ALA A 49 4.64 -8.73 -2.02
N VAL A 50 4.00 -9.86 -1.71
CA VAL A 50 2.53 -9.96 -1.63
C VAL A 50 2.02 -9.10 -0.48
N LEU A 51 2.60 -9.19 0.71
CA LEU A 51 2.18 -8.38 1.86
C LEU A 51 2.27 -6.88 1.58
N ASP A 52 3.40 -6.38 1.04
CA ASP A 52 3.57 -4.96 0.72
C ASP A 52 2.57 -4.48 -0.35
N LYS A 53 2.36 -5.26 -1.42
CA LYS A 53 1.37 -4.95 -2.47
C LYS A 53 -0.03 -4.78 -1.86
N TRP A 54 -0.46 -5.76 -1.08
CA TRP A 54 -1.82 -5.81 -0.57
C TRP A 54 -2.05 -4.90 0.63
N TRP A 55 -1.01 -4.66 1.43
CA TRP A 55 -1.04 -3.67 2.50
C TRP A 55 -1.32 -2.28 1.97
N ARG A 56 -0.63 -1.85 0.89
CA ARG A 56 -0.87 -0.55 0.24
C ARG A 56 -2.29 -0.45 -0.31
N ARG A 57 -2.82 -1.51 -0.93
CA ARG A 57 -4.20 -1.57 -1.41
C ARG A 57 -5.20 -1.46 -0.25
N ALA A 58 -5.05 -2.28 0.79
CA ALA A 58 -5.90 -2.27 1.97
C ALA A 58 -5.91 -0.90 2.65
N HIS A 59 -4.76 -0.23 2.73
CA HIS A 59 -4.67 1.13 3.26
C HIS A 59 -5.53 2.13 2.47
N LEU A 60 -5.43 2.12 1.14
CA LEU A 60 -6.19 3.01 0.27
C LEU A 60 -7.70 2.71 0.26
N ARG A 61 -8.09 1.44 0.46
CA ARG A 61 -9.52 1.07 0.61
C ARG A 61 -10.09 1.58 1.92
N ARG A 62 -9.36 1.41 3.02
CA ARG A 62 -9.76 1.87 4.36
C ARG A 62 -9.73 3.39 4.49
N LYS A 63 -8.77 4.05 3.84
CA LYS A 63 -8.62 5.50 3.82
C LYS A 63 -8.46 5.97 2.37
N PRO A 64 -9.58 6.09 1.63
CA PRO A 64 -9.55 6.65 0.29
C PRO A 64 -8.97 8.06 0.35
N PRO A 65 -8.15 8.46 -0.65
CA PRO A 65 -7.64 9.82 -0.71
C PRO A 65 -8.78 10.84 -0.70
N THR A 66 -8.54 12.04 -0.19
CA THR A 66 -9.47 13.16 -0.32
C THR A 66 -9.47 13.69 -1.76
N GLU A 67 -10.46 14.52 -2.10
CA GLU A 67 -10.46 15.20 -3.41
C GLU A 67 -9.25 16.13 -3.56
N GLU A 68 -8.85 16.79 -2.47
CA GLU A 68 -7.67 17.66 -2.46
C GLU A 68 -6.38 16.88 -2.73
N GLU A 69 -6.23 15.71 -2.09
CA GLU A 69 -5.09 14.81 -2.32
C GLU A 69 -5.06 14.27 -3.75
N ARG A 70 -6.22 13.87 -4.30
CA ARG A 70 -6.35 13.47 -5.70
C ARG A 70 -5.97 14.61 -6.66
N ALA A 71 -6.44 15.82 -6.39
CA ALA A 71 -6.14 17.00 -7.20
C ALA A 71 -4.66 17.36 -7.14
N ALA A 72 -4.03 17.25 -5.97
CA ALA A 72 -2.58 17.45 -5.82
C ALA A 72 -1.77 16.43 -6.64
N VAL A 73 -2.15 15.15 -6.60
CA VAL A 73 -1.51 14.11 -7.44
C VAL A 73 -1.73 14.39 -8.93
N ALA A 74 -2.91 14.86 -9.33
CA ALA A 74 -3.20 15.19 -10.72
C ALA A 74 -2.32 16.35 -11.23
N ARG A 75 -2.17 17.43 -10.44
CA ARG A 75 -1.27 18.55 -10.78
C ARG A 75 0.18 18.12 -10.91
N ALA A 76 0.67 17.32 -9.96
CA ALA A 76 2.03 16.77 -9.99
C ALA A 76 2.27 15.99 -11.29
N ARG A 77 1.30 15.19 -11.72
CA ARG A 77 1.37 14.41 -12.97
C ARG A 77 1.36 15.28 -14.23
N SER A 78 0.77 16.47 -14.20
CA SER A 78 0.86 17.45 -15.29
C SER A 78 2.15 18.28 -15.26
N GLY A 79 3.06 18.02 -14.30
CA GLY A 79 4.31 18.76 -14.14
C GLY A 79 4.19 20.04 -13.30
N ASP A 80 3.04 20.28 -12.68
CA ASP A 80 2.85 21.37 -11.72
C ASP A 80 3.07 20.84 -10.30
N PHE A 81 4.23 21.18 -9.73
CA PHE A 81 4.63 20.76 -8.39
C PHE A 81 4.35 21.83 -7.33
N SER A 82 3.61 22.89 -7.66
CA SER A 82 3.27 23.97 -6.73
C SER A 82 2.60 23.41 -5.46
N GLY A 83 3.09 23.80 -4.28
CA GLY A 83 2.62 23.30 -2.99
C GLY A 83 3.16 21.92 -2.59
N ILE A 84 3.99 21.27 -3.41
CA ILE A 84 4.67 20.02 -3.05
C ILE A 84 5.99 20.35 -2.36
N ARG A 85 6.22 19.69 -1.23
CA ARG A 85 7.48 19.82 -0.49
C ARG A 85 8.35 18.59 -0.73
N ALA A 86 9.59 18.84 -1.15
CA ALA A 86 10.61 17.81 -1.28
C ALA A 86 11.60 17.91 -0.13
N ARG A 87 12.06 16.75 0.34
CA ARG A 87 13.15 16.67 1.29
C ARG A 87 14.47 16.57 0.52
N THR A 88 15.36 17.51 0.78
CA THR A 88 16.70 17.56 0.20
C THR A 88 17.61 16.49 0.81
N ALA A 89 18.76 16.25 0.19
CA ALA A 89 19.77 15.33 0.69
C ALA A 89 20.35 15.74 2.08
N THR A 90 20.34 17.04 2.39
CA THR A 90 20.74 17.56 3.71
C THR A 90 19.63 17.42 4.77
N GLY A 91 18.43 17.00 4.35
CA GLY A 91 17.29 16.78 5.22
C GLY A 91 16.32 17.96 5.31
N ASP A 92 16.64 19.09 4.67
CA ASP A 92 15.81 20.29 4.63
C ASP A 92 14.60 20.11 3.71
N TRP A 93 13.49 20.79 4.03
CA TRP A 93 12.28 20.78 3.21
C TRP A 93 12.22 22.02 2.32
N ILE A 94 12.21 21.82 1.01
CA ILE A 94 11.99 22.88 0.02
C ILE A 94 10.64 22.70 -0.65
N GLU A 95 10.05 23.80 -1.11
CA GLU A 95 8.93 23.75 -2.06
C GLU A 95 9.50 23.56 -3.48
N LEU A 96 8.85 22.71 -4.28
CA LEU A 96 9.28 22.38 -5.64
C LEU A 96 8.82 23.39 -6.69
#